data_AF-A0A2G7HCU8-F1
#
_entry.id   AF-A0A2G7HCU8-F1
#
_cell.length_a   1.000
_cell.length_b   1.000
_cell.length_c   1.000
_cell.angle_alpha   90.00
_cell.angle_beta   90.00
_cell.angle_gamma   90.00
#
_symmetry.space_group_name_H-M   'P 1'
#
loop_
_entity.id
_entity.type
_entity.pdbx_description
1 polymer ?
#
loop_
_entity_poly.entity_id
_entity_poly.type
_entity_poly.pdbx_seq_one_letter_code
_entity_poly.pdbx_strand_id
1 'polypeptide(L)'
;MGIGPSTKETTLHHFRDPLVEIVSNDGDIDLLGIIVAGTPQANEEKVFTGQRIGAWAEAMRADGAVVSIDGWGNSNIDFASALESIGKRDIPVVGMSFVGTQAQFVVTNEFMDTVVDFNKSKAGIETEVVGENNVMPIDAKKALAFLKLKMKRKQN
;
A
#
# COMPACT_ATOMS: atom_id res chain seq x y z
N MET A 1 -9.51 9.52 -13.15
CA MET A 1 -9.61 9.44 -11.68
C MET A 1 -8.21 9.43 -11.10
N GLY A 2 -7.98 10.31 -10.13
CA GLY A 2 -6.67 10.66 -9.57
C GLY A 2 -6.77 10.81 -8.04
N ILE A 3 -5.91 11.63 -7.45
CA ILE A 3 -5.88 11.83 -6.00
C ILE A 3 -7.02 12.76 -5.59
N GLY A 4 -7.94 12.28 -4.75
CA GLY A 4 -9.04 13.08 -4.20
C GLY A 4 -8.65 13.73 -2.86
N PRO A 5 -9.29 14.83 -2.43
CA PRO A 5 -8.93 15.49 -1.18
C PRO A 5 -9.01 14.56 0.04
N SER A 6 -9.99 13.67 0.10
CA SER A 6 -10.18 12.78 1.25
C SER A 6 -9.12 11.69 1.37
N THR A 7 -8.48 11.27 0.28
CA THR A 7 -7.35 10.34 0.32
C THR A 7 -6.01 11.06 0.40
N LYS A 8 -6.01 12.41 0.42
CA LYS A 8 -4.79 13.19 0.39
C LYS A 8 -4.08 13.17 1.74
N GLU A 9 -2.90 12.57 1.73
CA GLU A 9 -1.97 12.65 2.84
C GLU A 9 -1.33 14.05 2.89
N THR A 10 -1.41 14.69 4.06
CA THR A 10 -0.82 16.00 4.29
C THR A 10 0.63 15.86 4.76
N THR A 11 1.42 16.93 4.70
CA THR A 11 2.76 16.95 5.29
C THR A 11 2.72 16.52 6.77
N LEU A 12 1.72 16.96 7.53
CA LEU A 12 1.54 16.54 8.92
C LEU A 12 1.28 15.03 9.04
N HIS A 13 0.54 14.45 8.09
CA HIS A 13 0.31 13.01 8.04
C HIS A 13 1.63 12.26 7.81
N HIS A 14 2.44 12.66 6.85
CA HIS A 14 3.74 12.02 6.60
C HIS A 14 4.71 12.12 7.79
N PHE A 15 4.71 13.24 8.53
CA PHE A 15 5.51 13.37 9.76
C PHE A 15 4.99 12.51 10.93
N ARG A 16 3.74 12.06 10.86
CA ARG A 16 3.06 11.25 11.89
C ARG A 16 2.44 10.03 11.24
N ASP A 17 3.17 9.42 10.31
CA ASP A 17 2.66 8.34 9.49
C ASP A 17 2.35 7.13 10.39
N PRO A 18 1.07 6.71 10.49
CA PRO A 18 0.70 5.63 11.40
C PRO A 18 1.30 4.29 11.00
N LEU A 19 1.54 4.06 9.71
CA LEU A 19 2.16 2.83 9.24
C LEU A 19 3.62 2.76 9.69
N VAL A 20 4.37 3.86 9.51
CA VAL A 20 5.75 3.94 9.99
C VAL A 20 5.80 3.78 11.50
N GLU A 21 4.98 4.52 12.25
CA GLU A 21 4.95 4.46 13.71
C GLU A 21 4.64 3.06 14.24
N ILE A 22 3.68 2.35 13.65
CA ILE A 22 3.31 1.01 14.11
C ILE A 22 4.36 -0.02 13.73
N VAL A 23 4.88 0.02 12.50
CA VAL A 23 5.88 -0.94 12.03
C VAL A 23 7.21 -0.75 12.77
N SER A 24 7.63 0.50 13.04
CA SER A 24 8.89 0.77 13.73
C SER A 24 8.90 0.41 15.22
N ASN A 25 7.72 0.33 15.84
CA ASN A 25 7.58 0.03 17.28
C ASN A 25 7.11 -1.41 17.55
N ASP A 26 6.99 -2.25 16.52
CA ASP A 26 6.59 -3.64 16.68
C ASP A 26 7.75 -4.48 17.20
N GLY A 27 7.48 -5.40 18.14
CA GLY A 27 8.51 -6.20 18.79
C GLY A 27 8.90 -7.49 18.06
N ASP A 28 8.15 -7.88 17.02
CA ASP A 28 8.38 -9.14 16.29
C ASP A 28 9.03 -8.91 14.91
N ILE A 29 9.12 -7.66 14.44
CA ILE A 29 9.70 -7.32 13.13
C ILE A 29 10.61 -6.09 13.24
N ASP A 30 11.60 -6.02 12.35
CA ASP A 30 12.47 -4.85 12.19
C ASP A 30 12.06 -4.05 10.96
N LEU A 31 11.93 -2.72 11.09
CA LEU A 31 11.72 -1.83 9.96
C LEU A 31 13.00 -1.74 9.10
N LEU A 32 13.01 -2.46 7.98
CA LEU A 32 14.16 -2.52 7.05
C LEU A 32 14.39 -1.21 6.29
N GLY A 33 13.32 -0.51 5.89
CA GLY A 33 13.40 0.74 5.14
C GLY A 33 12.07 1.17 4.54
N ILE A 34 12.07 2.37 3.95
CA ILE A 34 10.90 2.98 3.30
C ILE A 34 11.27 3.31 1.86
N ILE A 35 10.45 2.84 0.91
CA ILE A 35 10.56 3.19 -0.51
C ILE A 35 9.47 4.20 -0.84
N VAL A 36 9.85 5.40 -1.28
CA VAL A 36 8.92 6.41 -1.78
C VAL A 36 8.99 6.41 -3.30
N ALA A 37 7.88 6.10 -3.96
CA ALA A 37 7.76 6.11 -5.40
C ALA A 37 6.70 7.13 -5.84
N GLY A 38 7.04 7.95 -6.83
CA GLY A 38 6.05 8.80 -7.49
C GLY A 38 5.08 7.95 -8.33
N THR A 39 3.98 8.56 -8.75
CA THR A 39 3.00 7.96 -9.67
C THR A 39 3.16 8.57 -11.06
N PRO A 40 3.80 7.86 -12.01
CA PRO A 40 3.90 8.33 -13.38
C PRO A 40 2.53 8.43 -14.06
N GLN A 41 2.45 9.24 -15.12
CA GLN A 41 1.22 9.39 -15.89
C GLN A 41 1.04 8.24 -16.88
N ALA A 42 2.10 7.85 -17.59
CA ALA A 42 2.06 6.86 -18.65
C ALA A 42 2.13 5.43 -18.10
N ASN A 43 1.27 4.54 -18.59
CA ASN A 43 1.16 3.17 -18.07
C ASN A 43 2.47 2.39 -18.09
N GLU A 44 3.29 2.55 -19.13
CA GLU A 44 4.59 1.89 -19.25
C GLU A 44 5.54 2.31 -18.12
N GLU A 45 5.51 3.59 -17.73
CA GLU A 45 6.32 4.12 -16.63
C GLU A 45 5.83 3.61 -15.26
N LYS A 46 4.51 3.39 -15.11
CA LYS A 46 3.93 2.78 -13.90
C LYS A 46 4.44 1.36 -13.70
N VAL A 47 4.41 0.56 -14.77
CA VAL A 47 4.94 -0.81 -14.78
C VAL A 47 6.44 -0.80 -14.51
N PHE A 48 7.20 0.10 -15.15
CA PHE A 48 8.63 0.25 -14.90
C PHE A 48 8.91 0.58 -13.42
N THR A 49 8.16 1.51 -12.83
CA THR A 49 8.29 1.89 -11.42
C THR A 49 8.01 0.71 -10.50
N GLY A 50 6.93 -0.05 -10.76
CA GLY A 50 6.62 -1.29 -10.04
C GLY A 50 7.78 -2.31 -10.09
N GLN A 51 8.37 -2.51 -11.27
CA GLN A 51 9.52 -3.39 -11.44
C GLN A 51 10.74 -2.92 -10.64
N ARG A 52 11.00 -1.60 -10.57
CA ARG A 52 12.09 -1.04 -9.75
C ARG A 52 11.85 -1.26 -8.26
N ILE A 53 10.62 -1.08 -7.79
CA ILE A 53 10.24 -1.36 -6.40
C ILE A 53 10.50 -2.82 -6.05
N GLY A 54 10.08 -3.76 -6.91
CA GLY A 54 10.34 -5.18 -6.70
C GLY A 54 11.85 -5.50 -6.65
N ALA A 55 12.64 -4.92 -7.56
CA ALA A 55 14.08 -5.11 -7.58
C ALA A 55 14.76 -4.55 -6.31
N TRP A 56 14.29 -3.43 -5.77
CA TRP A 56 14.80 -2.89 -4.50
C TRP A 56 14.43 -3.77 -3.31
N ALA A 57 13.19 -4.25 -3.23
CA ALA A 57 12.76 -5.16 -2.15
C ALA A 57 13.62 -6.44 -2.10
N GLU A 58 13.92 -7.03 -3.27
CA GLU A 58 14.81 -8.19 -3.39
C GLU A 58 16.27 -7.86 -3.06
N ALA A 59 16.81 -6.75 -3.56
CA ALA A 59 18.18 -6.33 -3.26
C ALA A 59 18.40 -6.04 -1.77
N MET A 60 17.38 -5.49 -1.09
CA MET A 60 17.37 -5.27 0.35
C MET A 60 17.19 -6.56 1.15
N ARG A 61 16.81 -7.67 0.49
CA ARG A 61 16.46 -8.96 1.09
C ARG A 61 15.30 -8.84 2.08
N ALA A 62 14.24 -8.13 1.67
CA ALA A 62 13.06 -7.96 2.49
C ALA A 62 12.33 -9.30 2.72
N ASP A 63 12.03 -9.61 3.99
CA ASP A 63 11.22 -10.79 4.35
C ASP A 63 9.72 -10.59 4.09
N GLY A 64 9.29 -9.33 3.93
CA GLY A 64 7.92 -8.95 3.63
C GLY A 64 7.81 -7.46 3.33
N ALA A 65 6.72 -7.04 2.67
CA ALA A 65 6.49 -5.64 2.32
C ALA A 65 5.01 -5.22 2.50
N VAL A 66 4.81 -3.97 2.90
CA VAL A 66 3.52 -3.28 2.82
C VAL A 66 3.62 -2.23 1.72
N VAL A 67 2.65 -2.20 0.81
CA VAL A 67 2.51 -1.16 -0.22
C VAL A 67 1.29 -0.31 0.12
N SER A 68 1.48 0.99 0.30
CA SER A 68 0.38 1.95 0.52
C SER A 68 0.25 2.90 -0.68
N ILE A 69 -0.96 3.35 -0.97
CA ILE A 69 -1.25 4.32 -2.03
C ILE A 69 -2.30 5.34 -1.58
N ASP A 70 -2.06 6.65 -1.82
CA ASP A 70 -2.94 7.78 -1.47
C ASP A 70 -3.93 8.14 -2.59
N GLY A 71 -4.11 7.26 -3.57
CA GLY A 71 -4.88 7.52 -4.80
C GLY A 71 -5.64 6.30 -5.32
N TRP A 72 -6.54 6.55 -6.26
CA TRP A 72 -7.45 5.54 -6.81
C TRP A 72 -7.69 5.77 -8.32
N GLY A 73 -8.22 4.75 -9.01
CA GLY A 73 -8.41 4.80 -10.45
C GLY A 73 -7.09 4.53 -11.21
N ASN A 74 -6.57 5.50 -11.95
CA ASN A 74 -5.38 5.29 -12.79
C ASN A 74 -4.17 4.84 -11.95
N SER A 75 -4.04 5.37 -10.73
CA SER A 75 -2.94 5.04 -9.83
C SER A 75 -3.00 3.60 -9.29
N ASN A 76 -4.13 2.89 -9.46
CA ASN A 76 -4.21 1.48 -9.12
C ASN A 76 -3.29 0.61 -10.01
N ILE A 77 -2.93 1.08 -11.21
CA ILE A 77 -1.97 0.38 -12.07
C ILE A 77 -0.58 0.33 -11.40
N ASP A 78 -0.12 1.43 -10.80
CA ASP A 78 1.14 1.50 -10.06
C ASP A 78 1.12 0.55 -8.86
N PHE A 79 0.04 0.63 -8.08
CA PHE A 79 -0.18 -0.20 -6.90
C PHE A 79 -0.16 -1.69 -7.24
N ALA A 80 -0.94 -2.09 -8.25
CA ALA A 80 -1.00 -3.47 -8.71
C ALA A 80 0.36 -3.94 -9.25
N SER A 81 1.06 -3.10 -10.02
CA SER A 81 2.38 -3.42 -10.58
C SER A 81 3.44 -3.59 -9.49
N ALA A 82 3.39 -2.79 -8.42
CA ALA A 82 4.29 -2.91 -7.28
C ALA A 82 4.02 -4.21 -6.50
N LEU A 83 2.76 -4.51 -6.18
CA LEU A 83 2.37 -5.76 -5.52
C LEU A 83 2.79 -6.99 -6.34
N GLU A 84 2.53 -6.97 -7.65
CA GLU A 84 2.92 -8.05 -8.56
C GLU A 84 4.44 -8.21 -8.63
N SER A 85 5.18 -7.11 -8.72
CA SER A 85 6.65 -7.14 -8.85
C SER A 85 7.33 -7.65 -7.58
N ILE A 86 6.80 -7.33 -6.40
CA ILE A 86 7.26 -7.85 -5.12
C ILE A 86 6.87 -9.32 -4.98
N GLY A 87 5.61 -9.66 -5.25
CA GLY A 87 5.08 -11.00 -5.10
C GLY A 87 5.75 -12.03 -6.02
N LYS A 88 6.07 -11.66 -7.27
CA LYS A 88 6.82 -12.53 -8.21
C LYS A 88 8.23 -12.89 -7.74
N ARG A 89 8.79 -12.14 -6.78
CA ARG A 89 10.08 -12.43 -6.13
C ARG A 89 9.93 -13.26 -4.87
N ASP A 90 8.75 -13.86 -4.68
CA ASP A 90 8.42 -14.67 -3.52
C ASP A 90 8.49 -13.86 -2.21
N ILE A 91 8.30 -12.53 -2.26
CA ILE A 91 8.26 -11.69 -1.06
C ILE A 91 6.79 -11.52 -0.64
N PRO A 92 6.39 -11.97 0.58
CA PRO A 92 5.05 -11.72 1.12
C PRO A 92 4.69 -10.24 1.07
N VAL A 93 3.54 -9.92 0.48
CA VAL A 93 3.12 -8.53 0.29
C VAL A 93 1.67 -8.30 0.71
N VAL A 94 1.43 -7.14 1.33
CA VAL A 94 0.10 -6.64 1.72
C VAL A 94 -0.09 -5.24 1.15
N GLY A 95 -1.24 -5.00 0.55
CA GLY A 95 -1.62 -3.68 0.05
C GLY A 95 -2.44 -2.88 1.07
N MET A 96 -2.36 -1.55 1.00
CA MET A 96 -3.25 -0.61 1.67
C MET A 96 -3.75 0.39 0.63
N SER A 97 -5.06 0.51 0.47
CA SER A 97 -5.68 1.43 -0.50
C SER A 97 -7.03 1.91 0.01
N PHE A 98 -7.45 3.08 -0.41
CA PHE A 98 -8.85 3.46 -0.39
C PHE A 98 -9.60 2.62 -1.42
N VAL A 99 -10.55 1.79 -0.97
CA VAL A 99 -11.40 0.98 -1.87
C VAL A 99 -12.84 1.45 -1.78
N GLY A 100 -13.43 1.41 -0.57
CA GLY A 100 -14.81 1.84 -0.36
C GLY A 100 -15.81 1.10 -1.26
N THR A 101 -16.87 1.82 -1.65
CA THR A 101 -17.93 1.35 -2.57
C THR A 101 -17.91 2.10 -3.90
N GLN A 102 -17.15 3.19 -4.01
CA GLN A 102 -17.17 4.09 -5.17
C GLN A 102 -16.70 3.44 -6.46
N ALA A 103 -15.63 2.64 -6.41
CA ALA A 103 -15.07 2.01 -7.59
C ALA A 103 -14.31 0.73 -7.22
N GLN A 104 -14.26 -0.20 -8.18
CA GLN A 104 -13.37 -1.35 -8.12
C GLN A 104 -11.97 -0.97 -8.59
N PHE A 105 -10.97 -1.79 -8.27
CA PHE A 105 -9.63 -1.63 -8.84
C PHE A 105 -9.68 -1.67 -10.37
N VAL A 106 -8.98 -0.75 -11.01
CA VAL A 106 -8.88 -0.67 -12.48
C VAL A 106 -8.19 -1.91 -13.06
N VAL A 107 -7.23 -2.46 -12.32
CA VAL A 107 -6.51 -3.69 -12.65
C VAL A 107 -6.32 -4.52 -11.39
N THR A 108 -6.31 -5.84 -11.53
CA THR A 108 -6.05 -6.78 -10.45
C THR A 108 -5.03 -7.84 -10.88
N ASN A 109 -4.37 -8.46 -9.91
CA ASN A 109 -3.50 -9.61 -10.11
C ASN A 109 -3.56 -10.54 -8.89
N GLU A 110 -2.93 -11.72 -8.99
CA GLU A 110 -2.98 -12.75 -7.95
C GLU A 110 -2.34 -12.34 -6.61
N PHE A 111 -1.46 -11.33 -6.61
CA PHE A 111 -0.77 -10.82 -5.41
C PHE A 111 -1.55 -9.70 -4.71
N MET A 112 -2.73 -9.34 -5.22
CA MET A 112 -3.68 -8.42 -4.59
C MET A 112 -4.71 -9.16 -3.71
N ASP A 113 -4.39 -10.38 -3.27
CA ASP A 113 -5.22 -11.23 -2.42
C ASP A 113 -5.42 -10.66 -1.00
N THR A 114 -4.58 -9.71 -0.58
CA THR A 114 -4.67 -9.06 0.72
C THR A 114 -4.47 -7.56 0.60
N VAL A 115 -5.58 -6.82 0.54
CA VAL A 115 -5.59 -5.36 0.57
C VAL A 115 -6.43 -4.86 1.74
N VAL A 116 -5.84 -4.03 2.60
CA VAL A 116 -6.54 -3.36 3.70
C VAL A 116 -7.20 -2.11 3.14
N ASP A 117 -8.54 -2.10 3.16
CA ASP A 117 -9.31 -0.89 2.89
C ASP A 117 -9.27 0.05 4.09
N PHE A 118 -8.80 1.27 3.86
CA PHE A 118 -8.76 2.32 4.87
C PHE A 118 -9.87 3.38 4.72
N ASN A 119 -10.89 3.14 3.89
CA ASN A 119 -12.08 3.98 3.83
C ASN A 119 -12.67 4.28 5.23
N LYS A 120 -12.96 5.56 5.49
CA LYS A 120 -13.62 6.07 6.71
C LYS A 120 -14.97 6.73 6.42
N SER A 121 -15.20 7.13 5.18
CA SER A 121 -16.46 7.69 4.72
C SER A 121 -17.62 6.69 4.96
N LYS A 122 -18.73 7.14 5.55
CA LYS A 122 -19.90 6.25 5.74
C LYS A 122 -20.50 5.75 4.42
N ALA A 123 -20.42 6.58 3.39
CA ALA A 123 -20.94 6.25 2.06
C ALA A 123 -20.01 5.35 1.24
N GLY A 124 -18.76 5.15 1.67
CA GLY A 124 -17.76 4.41 0.90
C GLY A 124 -17.19 5.18 -0.29
N ILE A 125 -17.22 6.52 -0.25
CA ILE A 125 -16.84 7.41 -1.37
C ILE A 125 -15.81 8.46 -0.94
N GLU A 126 -15.14 9.03 -1.92
CA GLU A 126 -14.28 10.21 -1.83
C GLU A 126 -15.18 11.42 -1.54
N THR A 127 -14.94 12.08 -0.40
CA THR A 127 -15.86 13.09 0.16
C THR A 127 -15.40 14.53 -0.01
N GLU A 128 -14.28 14.75 -0.71
CA GLU A 128 -13.63 16.06 -0.83
C GLU A 128 -13.20 16.69 0.53
N VAL A 129 -13.37 15.97 1.64
CA VAL A 129 -12.94 16.39 2.97
C VAL A 129 -11.50 15.96 3.20
N VAL A 130 -10.59 16.93 3.22
CA VAL A 130 -9.14 16.67 3.30
C VAL A 130 -8.78 15.68 4.40
N GLY A 131 -8.17 14.55 3.99
CA GLY A 131 -7.64 13.53 4.88
C GLY A 131 -8.66 12.69 5.65
N GLU A 132 -9.96 12.77 5.31
CA GLU A 132 -10.98 11.93 5.95
C GLU A 132 -10.66 10.43 5.80
N ASN A 133 -10.17 10.03 4.64
CA ASN A 133 -9.82 8.65 4.30
C ASN A 133 -8.31 8.39 4.39
N ASN A 134 -7.59 9.12 5.24
CA ASN A 134 -6.18 8.80 5.50
C ASN A 134 -6.04 7.51 6.33
N VAL A 135 -4.87 6.90 6.23
CA VAL A 135 -4.50 5.74 7.05
C VAL A 135 -4.63 6.10 8.53
N MET A 136 -5.24 5.23 9.32
CA MET A 136 -5.29 5.36 10.78
C MET A 136 -4.54 4.21 11.46
N PRO A 137 -4.17 4.33 12.75
CA PRO A 137 -3.42 3.29 13.46
C PRO A 137 -4.06 1.90 13.40
N ILE A 138 -5.40 1.81 13.32
CA ILE A 138 -6.08 0.52 13.20
C ILE A 138 -5.83 -0.15 11.84
N ASP A 139 -5.67 0.62 10.77
CA ASP A 139 -5.45 0.09 9.41
C ASP A 139 -4.02 -0.42 9.28
N ALA A 140 -3.06 0.35 9.77
CA ALA A 140 -1.65 -0.06 9.84
C ALA A 140 -1.46 -1.32 10.68
N LYS A 141 -2.14 -1.44 11.84
CA LYS A 141 -2.13 -2.67 12.65
C LYS A 141 -2.69 -3.88 11.88
N LYS A 142 -3.77 -3.71 11.12
CA LYS A 142 -4.33 -4.78 10.28
C LYS A 142 -3.33 -5.19 9.20
N ALA A 143 -2.75 -4.22 8.49
CA ALA A 143 -1.78 -4.48 7.43
C ALA A 143 -0.57 -5.25 7.95
N LEU A 144 -0.01 -4.83 9.09
CA LEU A 144 1.08 -5.52 9.75
C LEU A 144 0.71 -6.94 10.19
N ALA A 145 -0.47 -7.12 10.82
CA ALA A 145 -0.94 -8.43 11.23
C ALA A 145 -1.10 -9.40 10.03
N PHE A 146 -1.67 -8.91 8.92
CA PHE A 146 -1.77 -9.70 7.70
C PHE A 146 -0.41 -10.05 7.12
N LEU A 147 0.54 -9.11 7.12
CA LEU A 147 1.88 -9.36 6.61
C LEU A 147 2.57 -10.46 7.43
N LYS A 148 2.53 -10.37 8.76
CA LYS A 148 3.06 -11.40 9.67
C LYS A 148 2.44 -12.77 9.39
N LEU A 149 1.13 -12.83 9.16
CA LEU A 149 0.45 -14.09 8.81
C LEU A 149 0.94 -14.65 7.46
N LYS A 150 1.16 -13.82 6.44
CA LYS A 150 1.70 -14.25 5.14
C LYS A 150 3.15 -14.72 5.27
N MET A 151 3.99 -13.99 6.01
CA MET A 151 5.38 -14.37 6.29
C MET A 151 5.46 -15.74 7.00
N LYS A 152 4.61 -15.95 8.02
CA LYS A 152 4.55 -17.23 8.74
C LYS A 152 4.09 -18.40 7.84
N ARG A 153 3.14 -18.17 6.94
CA ARG A 153 2.69 -19.20 5.99
C ARG A 153 3.77 -19.61 5.01
N LYS A 154 4.65 -18.70 4.61
CA LYS A 154 5.78 -18.98 3.72
C LYS A 154 6.84 -19.89 4.38
N GLN A 155 7.01 -19.78 5.70
CA GLN A 155 8.00 -20.57 6.45
C GLN A 155 7.56 -22.02 6.71
N ASN A 156 6.27 -22.33 6.53
CA ASN A 156 5.68 -23.66 6.75
C ASN A 156 5.54 -24.42 5.43
#